data_AF-A0A257Z1V2-F1
#
_entry.id   AF-A0A257Z1V2-F1
#
_cell.length_a   1.000
_cell.length_b   1.000
_cell.length_c   1.000
_cell.angle_alpha   90.00
_cell.angle_beta   90.00
_cell.angle_gamma   90.00
#
_symmetry.space_group_name_H-M   'P 1'
#
loop_
_entity.id
_entity.type
_entity.pdbx_description
1 polymer ?
#
loop_
_entity_poly.entity_id
_entity_poly.type
_entity_poly.pdbx_seq_one_letter_code
_entity_poly.pdbx_strand_id
1 'polypeptide(L)'
;MRFSDWSLRLKILVLSALLLVSGICGIGAVSWQGWTTQRELARLQEEDAAGVMSLMAASQAGVATQGAIYKALTSTLTGENLQVATQVAAQAKIFETEIASAVAALPDRAAEFGALGTAYVTALEKACGETITLKVMADVGATVRAMRDAVDAKAATLQAEARDATLATLAAFGALMFVAFGLSAVVATYAIVRPIRRVTDVLNDLAEGRLGVDVGGTARRDELGAMARSAEFLRTALQDAETMRADARAREEENAARMRSDREAIARDFENRMGALANAFAHSSGEVSDAARSLSASADETSRQAQAVSGA
;
A
#
# COMPACT_ATOMS: atom_id res chain seq x y z
N MET A 1 24.26 4.97 -0.89
CA MET A 1 23.33 5.61 0.08
C MET A 1 22.30 4.57 0.51
N ARG A 2 22.04 4.39 1.80
CA ARG A 2 21.00 3.45 2.28
C ARG A 2 19.62 4.11 2.18
N PHE A 3 18.58 3.32 1.88
CA PHE A 3 17.19 3.81 1.84
C PHE A 3 16.77 4.48 3.17
N SER A 4 17.36 4.07 4.29
CA SER A 4 17.15 4.69 5.60
C SER A 4 17.50 6.17 5.64
N ASP A 5 18.44 6.64 4.83
CA ASP A 5 19.00 7.98 4.88
C ASP A 5 18.25 8.98 3.99
N TRP A 6 17.26 8.50 3.22
CA TRP A 6 16.45 9.34 2.36
C TRP A 6 15.44 10.16 3.14
N SER A 7 15.08 11.33 2.61
CA SER A 7 14.01 12.14 3.15
C SER A 7 12.68 11.37 3.21
N LEU A 8 11.87 11.65 4.22
CA LEU A 8 10.57 11.02 4.41
C LEU A 8 9.69 11.17 3.16
N ARG A 9 9.71 12.35 2.53
CA ARG A 9 8.97 12.64 1.30
C ARG A 9 9.41 11.74 0.14
N LEU A 10 10.72 11.56 -0.04
CA LEU A 10 11.25 10.73 -1.11
C LEU A 10 10.89 9.25 -0.92
N LYS A 11 10.92 8.76 0.32
CA LYS A 11 10.49 7.38 0.65
C LYS A 11 9.02 7.15 0.26
N ILE A 12 8.14 8.07 0.65
CA ILE A 12 6.71 7.98 0.34
C ILE A 12 6.48 8.05 -1.17
N LEU A 13 7.14 8.98 -1.86
CA LEU A 13 7.02 9.14 -3.31
C LEU A 13 7.50 7.91 -4.08
N VAL A 14 8.62 7.30 -3.67
CA VAL A 14 9.13 6.10 -4.34
C VAL A 14 8.23 4.89 -4.09
N LEU A 15 7.71 4.72 -2.86
CA LEU A 15 6.75 3.64 -2.57
C LEU A 15 5.44 3.81 -3.33
N SER A 16 4.90 5.03 -3.43
CA SER A 16 3.67 5.29 -4.20
C SER A 16 3.90 5.15 -5.71
N ALA A 17 5.04 5.64 -6.22
CA ALA A 17 5.40 5.49 -7.63
C ALA A 17 5.55 4.02 -8.03
N LEU A 18 6.18 3.19 -7.20
CA LEU A 18 6.31 1.75 -7.46
C LEU A 18 4.95 1.04 -7.53
N LEU A 19 4.01 1.40 -6.65
CA LEU A 19 2.64 0.87 -6.67
C LEU A 19 1.87 1.34 -7.91
N LEU A 20 2.02 2.61 -8.30
CA LEU A 20 1.38 3.13 -9.51
C LEU A 20 1.93 2.48 -10.79
N VAL A 21 3.26 2.37 -10.92
CA VAL A 21 3.90 1.76 -12.09
C VAL A 21 3.49 0.30 -12.23
N SER A 22 3.50 -0.46 -11.14
CA SER A 22 3.05 -1.86 -11.18
C SER A 22 1.56 -1.97 -11.56
N GLY A 23 0.71 -1.09 -11.05
CA GLY A 23 -0.70 -0.98 -11.46
C GLY A 23 -0.89 -0.70 -12.95
N ILE A 24 -0.17 0.28 -13.49
CA ILE A 24 -0.20 0.66 -14.91
C ILE A 24 0.29 -0.49 -15.79
N CYS A 25 1.39 -1.14 -15.41
CA CYS A 25 1.91 -2.31 -16.14
C CYS A 25 0.89 -3.45 -16.20
N GLY A 26 0.15 -3.70 -15.11
CA GLY A 26 -0.90 -4.72 -15.09
C GLY A 26 -2.07 -4.42 -16.03
N ILE A 27 -2.59 -3.19 -15.97
CA ILE A 27 -3.66 -2.74 -16.88
C ILE A 27 -3.20 -2.82 -18.33
N GLY A 28 -1.96 -2.41 -18.61
CA GLY A 28 -1.36 -2.50 -19.94
C GLY A 28 -1.26 -3.92 -20.46
N ALA A 29 -0.81 -4.87 -19.61
CA ALA A 29 -0.68 -6.28 -19.99
C ALA A 29 -2.05 -6.92 -20.30
N VAL A 30 -3.07 -6.69 -19.47
CA VAL A 30 -4.42 -7.20 -19.70
C VAL A 30 -5.03 -6.60 -20.96
N SER A 31 -4.85 -5.29 -21.17
CA SER A 31 -5.36 -4.59 -22.36
C SER A 31 -4.68 -5.08 -23.65
N TRP A 32 -3.36 -5.29 -23.60
CA TRP A 32 -2.60 -5.83 -24.72
C TRP A 32 -3.06 -7.24 -25.08
N GLN A 33 -3.23 -8.11 -24.09
CA GLN A 33 -3.68 -9.48 -24.30
C GLN A 33 -5.11 -9.53 -24.88
N GLY A 34 -6.02 -8.70 -24.35
CA GLY A 34 -7.38 -8.57 -24.89
C GLY A 34 -7.40 -8.06 -26.35
N TRP A 35 -6.53 -7.10 -26.68
CA TRP A 35 -6.40 -6.61 -28.05
C TRP A 35 -5.89 -7.70 -29.00
N THR A 36 -4.91 -8.50 -28.59
CA THR A 36 -4.38 -9.59 -29.41
C THR A 36 -5.41 -10.69 -29.65
N THR A 37 -6.17 -11.10 -28.63
CA THR A 37 -7.19 -12.14 -28.78
C THR A 37 -8.37 -11.67 -29.63
N GLN A 38 -8.83 -10.43 -29.46
CA GLN A 38 -9.87 -9.86 -30.32
C GLN A 38 -9.44 -9.80 -31.79
N ARG A 39 -8.18 -9.44 -32.05
CA ARG A 39 -7.65 -9.37 -33.42
C ARG A 39 -7.58 -10.76 -34.07
N GLU A 40 -7.17 -11.77 -33.31
CA GLU A 40 -7.10 -13.15 -33.80
C GLU A 40 -8.52 -13.72 -34.06
N LEU A 41 -9.47 -13.47 -33.15
CA LEU A 41 -10.87 -13.85 -33.32
C LEU A 41 -11.50 -13.19 -34.55
N ALA A 42 -11.26 -11.90 -34.76
CA ALA A 42 -11.78 -11.18 -35.92
C ALA A 42 -11.23 -11.76 -37.23
N ARG A 43 -9.95 -12.12 -37.26
CA ARG A 43 -9.32 -12.75 -38.43
C ARG A 43 -9.90 -14.12 -38.74
N LEU A 44 -10.06 -14.96 -37.72
CA LEU A 44 -10.64 -16.30 -37.89
C LEU A 44 -12.10 -16.24 -38.33
N GLN A 45 -12.87 -15.30 -37.78
CA GLN A 45 -14.25 -15.09 -38.23
C GLN A 45 -14.32 -14.65 -39.69
N GLU A 46 -13.41 -13.78 -40.14
CA GLU A 46 -13.41 -13.29 -41.53
C GLU A 46 -12.97 -14.38 -42.53
N GLU A 47 -11.90 -15.12 -42.23
CA GLU A 47 -11.41 -16.24 -43.06
C GLU A 47 -12.42 -17.40 -43.11
N ASP A 48 -12.96 -17.84 -41.97
CA ASP A 48 -13.93 -18.93 -41.91
C ASP A 48 -15.30 -18.52 -42.49
N ALA A 49 -15.75 -17.27 -42.29
CA ALA A 49 -17.03 -16.80 -42.85
C ALA A 49 -17.03 -16.78 -44.38
N ALA A 50 -15.91 -16.41 -45.02
CA ALA A 50 -15.79 -16.48 -46.48
C ALA A 50 -15.94 -17.92 -47.00
N GLY A 51 -15.35 -18.88 -46.30
CA GLY A 51 -15.50 -20.31 -46.60
C GLY A 51 -16.93 -20.83 -46.36
N VAL A 52 -17.59 -20.43 -45.27
CA VAL A 52 -18.99 -20.80 -44.99
C VAL A 52 -19.93 -20.21 -46.04
N MET A 53 -19.72 -18.95 -46.43
CA MET A 53 -20.55 -18.25 -47.42
C MET A 53 -20.42 -18.86 -48.81
N SER A 54 -19.20 -19.21 -49.23
CA SER A 54 -18.98 -19.92 -50.51
C SER A 54 -19.59 -21.32 -50.49
N LEU A 55 -19.48 -22.06 -49.38
CA LEU A 55 -20.16 -23.35 -49.26
C LEU A 55 -21.71 -23.21 -49.27
N MET A 56 -22.25 -22.15 -48.68
CA MET A 56 -23.68 -21.82 -48.79
C MET A 56 -24.08 -21.48 -50.24
N ALA A 57 -23.28 -20.69 -50.95
CA ALA A 57 -23.52 -20.38 -52.36
C ALA A 57 -23.46 -21.65 -53.24
N ALA A 58 -22.49 -22.54 -53.00
CA ALA A 58 -22.43 -23.85 -53.62
C ALA A 58 -23.70 -24.67 -53.32
N SER A 59 -24.16 -24.69 -52.07
CA SER A 59 -25.39 -25.41 -51.71
C SER A 59 -26.63 -24.86 -52.45
N GLN A 60 -26.74 -23.54 -52.61
CA GLN A 60 -27.83 -22.91 -53.36
C GLN A 60 -27.75 -23.24 -54.85
N ALA A 61 -26.56 -23.22 -55.45
CA ALA A 61 -26.35 -23.61 -56.83
C ALA A 61 -26.73 -25.08 -57.07
N GLY A 62 -26.43 -25.96 -56.11
CA GLY A 62 -26.89 -27.34 -56.13
C GLY A 62 -28.42 -27.45 -56.14
N VAL A 63 -29.11 -26.76 -55.22
CA VAL A 63 -30.58 -26.74 -55.15
C VAL A 63 -31.20 -26.16 -56.42
N ALA A 64 -30.62 -25.09 -56.99
CA ALA A 64 -31.07 -24.50 -58.25
C ALA A 64 -30.92 -25.48 -59.42
N THR A 65 -29.82 -26.23 -59.46
CA THR A 65 -29.58 -27.28 -60.47
C THR A 65 -30.64 -28.37 -60.39
N GLN A 66 -30.99 -28.80 -59.18
CA GLN A 66 -32.06 -29.77 -58.97
C GLN A 66 -33.43 -29.25 -59.45
N GLY A 67 -33.78 -28.01 -59.10
CA GLY A 67 -35.02 -27.38 -59.58
C GLY A 67 -35.10 -27.31 -61.11
N ALA A 68 -33.99 -27.00 -61.77
CA ALA A 68 -33.89 -26.99 -63.22
C ALA A 68 -34.10 -28.41 -63.81
N ILE A 69 -33.41 -29.42 -63.27
CA ILE A 69 -33.54 -30.82 -63.70
C ILE A 69 -34.99 -31.32 -63.57
N TYR A 70 -35.65 -31.06 -62.44
CA TYR A 70 -37.06 -31.41 -62.26
C TYR A 70 -37.96 -30.73 -63.28
N LYS A 71 -37.73 -29.44 -63.54
CA LYS A 71 -38.50 -28.72 -64.56
C LYS A 71 -38.38 -29.39 -65.93
N ALA A 72 -37.17 -29.77 -66.35
CA ALA A 72 -36.95 -30.51 -67.60
C ALA A 72 -37.65 -31.87 -67.65
N LEU A 73 -37.68 -32.61 -66.54
CA LEU A 73 -38.37 -33.91 -66.48
C LEU A 73 -39.88 -33.76 -66.65
N THR A 74 -40.44 -32.61 -66.28
CA THR A 74 -41.88 -32.32 -66.35
C THR A 74 -42.32 -31.55 -67.60
N SER A 75 -41.41 -30.93 -68.36
CA SER A 75 -41.74 -30.12 -69.53
C SER A 75 -41.92 -30.97 -70.80
N THR A 76 -43.06 -30.83 -71.47
CA THR A 76 -43.38 -31.52 -72.74
C THR A 76 -42.96 -30.74 -73.99
N LEU A 77 -42.30 -29.59 -73.83
CA LEU A 77 -41.91 -28.68 -74.90
C LEU A 77 -40.39 -28.75 -75.17
N THR A 78 -39.99 -29.09 -76.40
CA THR A 78 -38.58 -29.27 -76.81
C THR A 78 -37.73 -28.01 -76.63
N GLY A 79 -38.32 -26.82 -76.69
CA GLY A 79 -37.63 -25.53 -76.49
C GLY A 79 -37.28 -25.22 -75.02
N GLU A 80 -38.07 -25.70 -74.06
CA GLU A 80 -37.77 -25.54 -72.63
C GLU A 80 -36.59 -26.44 -72.21
N ASN A 81 -36.44 -27.60 -72.85
CA ASN A 81 -35.36 -28.56 -72.55
C ASN A 81 -33.96 -28.00 -72.85
N LEU A 82 -33.80 -27.17 -73.90
CA LEU A 82 -32.53 -26.54 -74.23
C LEU A 82 -32.15 -25.44 -73.21
N GLN A 83 -33.14 -24.68 -72.72
CA GLN A 83 -32.92 -23.66 -71.68
C GLN A 83 -32.60 -24.29 -70.31
N VAL A 84 -33.18 -25.46 -70.02
CA VAL A 84 -32.82 -26.18 -68.80
C VAL A 84 -31.38 -26.69 -68.87
N ALA A 85 -30.94 -27.23 -70.01
CA ALA A 85 -29.57 -27.71 -70.16
C ALA A 85 -28.54 -26.58 -69.95
N THR A 86 -28.82 -25.36 -70.45
CA THR A 86 -27.95 -24.20 -70.23
C THR A 86 -28.00 -23.71 -68.78
N GLN A 87 -29.16 -23.75 -68.12
CA GLN A 87 -29.28 -23.42 -66.69
C GLN A 87 -28.53 -24.41 -65.80
N VAL A 88 -28.63 -25.71 -66.06
CA VAL A 88 -27.90 -26.76 -65.33
C VAL A 88 -26.39 -26.57 -65.49
N ALA A 89 -25.90 -26.33 -66.71
CA ALA A 89 -24.48 -26.05 -66.95
C ALA A 89 -24.00 -24.77 -66.24
N ALA A 90 -24.82 -23.71 -66.22
CA ALA A 90 -24.50 -22.47 -65.53
C ALA A 90 -24.41 -22.67 -64.00
N GLN A 91 -25.37 -23.38 -63.41
CA GLN A 91 -25.37 -23.65 -61.98
C GLN A 91 -24.27 -24.63 -61.57
N ALA A 92 -23.92 -25.59 -62.43
CA ALA A 92 -22.78 -26.48 -62.20
C ALA A 92 -21.45 -25.72 -62.14
N LYS A 93 -21.26 -24.73 -63.03
CA LYS A 93 -20.09 -23.86 -63.01
C LYS A 93 -20.03 -22.98 -61.76
N ILE A 94 -21.18 -22.47 -61.30
CA ILE A 94 -21.28 -21.72 -60.03
C ILE A 94 -20.87 -22.64 -58.87
N PHE A 95 -21.42 -23.84 -58.79
CA PHE A 95 -21.09 -24.82 -57.76
C PHE A 95 -19.58 -25.10 -57.71
N GLU A 96 -18.95 -25.37 -58.86
CA GLU A 96 -17.52 -25.65 -58.96
C GLU A 96 -16.66 -24.45 -58.52
N THR A 97 -17.05 -23.25 -58.93
CA THR A 97 -16.34 -22.00 -58.57
C THR A 97 -16.44 -21.71 -57.07
N GLU A 98 -17.61 -21.94 -56.48
CA GLU A 98 -17.84 -21.72 -55.06
C GLU A 98 -17.16 -22.79 -54.19
N ILE A 99 -17.14 -24.05 -54.63
CA ILE A 99 -16.36 -25.10 -53.97
C ILE A 99 -14.85 -24.81 -54.05
N ALA A 100 -14.34 -24.33 -55.17
CA ALA A 100 -12.93 -23.93 -55.30
C ALA A 100 -12.59 -22.74 -54.37
N SER A 101 -13.51 -21.78 -54.26
CA SER A 101 -13.39 -20.66 -53.32
C SER A 101 -13.40 -21.13 -51.87
N ALA A 102 -14.26 -22.10 -51.52
CA ALA A 102 -14.30 -22.71 -50.20
C ALA A 102 -13.00 -23.49 -49.88
N VAL A 103 -12.45 -24.23 -50.85
CA VAL A 103 -11.16 -24.93 -50.73
C VAL A 103 -10.01 -23.94 -50.48
N ALA A 104 -10.01 -22.81 -51.18
CA ALA A 104 -8.98 -21.77 -51.01
C ALA A 104 -9.10 -21.04 -49.67
N ALA A 105 -10.33 -20.79 -49.20
CA ALA A 105 -10.58 -20.15 -47.91
C ALA A 105 -10.24 -21.09 -46.73
N LEU A 106 -10.36 -22.41 -46.90
CA LEU A 106 -10.25 -23.40 -45.83
C LEU A 106 -9.34 -24.58 -46.22
N PRO A 107 -8.02 -24.37 -46.21
CA PRO A 107 -7.06 -25.39 -46.62
C PRO A 107 -7.11 -26.66 -45.77
N ASP A 108 -7.42 -26.54 -44.48
CA ASP A 108 -7.52 -27.68 -43.55
C ASP A 108 -8.59 -28.71 -43.95
N ARG A 109 -9.60 -28.30 -44.74
CA ARG A 109 -10.69 -29.17 -45.22
C ARG A 109 -10.76 -29.28 -46.75
N ALA A 110 -9.71 -28.85 -47.44
CA ALA A 110 -9.62 -28.86 -48.89
C ALA A 110 -9.96 -30.23 -49.52
N ALA A 111 -9.51 -31.33 -48.89
CA ALA A 111 -9.76 -32.69 -49.37
C ALA A 111 -11.25 -33.06 -49.36
N GLU A 112 -11.99 -32.66 -48.34
CA GLU A 112 -13.43 -32.95 -48.21
C GLU A 112 -14.25 -32.16 -49.23
N PHE A 113 -13.95 -30.87 -49.38
CA PHE A 113 -14.63 -30.01 -50.36
C PHE A 113 -14.30 -30.41 -51.81
N GLY A 114 -13.05 -30.78 -52.08
CA GLY A 114 -12.64 -31.31 -53.38
C GLY A 114 -13.37 -32.62 -53.72
N ALA A 115 -13.55 -33.50 -52.74
CA ALA A 115 -14.34 -34.72 -52.90
C ALA A 115 -15.83 -34.42 -53.19
N LEU A 116 -16.41 -33.43 -52.51
CA LEU A 116 -17.78 -32.97 -52.74
C LEU A 116 -17.96 -32.39 -54.15
N GLY A 117 -17.03 -31.54 -54.59
CA GLY A 117 -16.98 -31.01 -55.96
C GLY A 117 -16.92 -32.11 -57.01
N THR A 118 -16.03 -33.07 -56.82
CA THR A 118 -15.86 -34.22 -57.72
C THR A 118 -17.11 -35.09 -57.76
N ALA A 119 -17.73 -35.35 -56.60
CA ALA A 119 -18.96 -36.13 -56.50
C ALA A 119 -20.13 -35.43 -57.20
N TYR A 120 -20.24 -34.10 -57.08
CA TYR A 120 -21.25 -33.29 -57.74
C TYR A 120 -21.14 -33.33 -59.28
N VAL A 121 -19.94 -33.09 -59.83
CA VAL A 121 -19.69 -33.14 -61.28
C VAL A 121 -19.92 -34.55 -61.82
N THR A 122 -19.40 -35.57 -61.12
CA THR A 122 -19.60 -36.96 -61.51
C THR A 122 -21.09 -37.34 -61.50
N ALA A 123 -21.86 -36.83 -60.54
CA ALA A 123 -23.31 -37.04 -60.50
C ALA A 123 -24.01 -36.36 -61.68
N LEU A 124 -23.61 -35.15 -62.07
CA LEU A 124 -24.18 -34.48 -63.25
C LEU A 124 -23.86 -35.19 -64.56
N GLU A 125 -22.66 -35.75 -64.70
CA GLU A 125 -22.24 -36.45 -65.93
C GLU A 125 -22.83 -37.86 -66.06
N LYS A 126 -23.01 -38.57 -64.94
CA LYS A 126 -23.34 -40.02 -64.95
C LYS A 126 -24.77 -40.35 -64.54
N ALA A 127 -25.52 -39.43 -63.94
CA ALA A 127 -26.83 -39.74 -63.38
C ALA A 127 -28.01 -39.41 -64.32
N CYS A 128 -29.01 -40.30 -64.35
CA CYS A 128 -30.39 -39.90 -64.61
C CYS A 128 -30.92 -39.12 -63.38
N GLY A 129 -31.82 -38.15 -63.58
CA GLY A 129 -32.20 -37.10 -62.62
C GLY A 129 -32.65 -37.54 -61.21
N GLU A 130 -32.93 -38.82 -60.98
CA GLU A 130 -33.33 -39.40 -59.68
C GLU A 130 -32.16 -39.60 -58.70
N THR A 131 -30.91 -39.68 -59.19
CA THR A 131 -29.71 -39.89 -58.36
C THR A 131 -29.13 -38.59 -57.78
N ILE A 132 -29.44 -37.46 -58.41
CA ILE A 132 -28.93 -36.12 -58.04
C ILE A 132 -29.67 -35.55 -56.81
N THR A 133 -30.86 -36.04 -56.52
CA THR A 133 -31.81 -35.42 -55.59
C THR A 133 -31.60 -35.80 -54.12
N LEU A 134 -31.15 -37.01 -53.82
CA LEU A 134 -31.05 -37.49 -52.43
C LEU A 134 -29.62 -37.46 -51.86
N LYS A 135 -28.63 -37.95 -52.60
CA LYS A 135 -27.28 -38.17 -52.05
C LYS A 135 -26.44 -36.90 -52.02
N VAL A 136 -26.43 -36.15 -53.12
CA VAL A 136 -25.62 -34.93 -53.25
C VAL A 136 -26.08 -33.85 -52.27
N MET A 137 -27.39 -33.62 -52.12
CA MET A 137 -27.90 -32.64 -51.16
C MET A 137 -27.71 -33.06 -49.70
N ALA A 138 -27.84 -34.36 -49.41
CA ALA A 138 -27.52 -34.89 -48.09
C ALA A 138 -26.04 -34.69 -47.75
N ASP A 139 -25.14 -34.95 -48.71
CA ASP A 139 -23.69 -34.79 -48.54
C ASP A 139 -23.28 -33.30 -48.42
N VAL A 140 -23.82 -32.41 -49.25
CA VAL A 140 -23.59 -30.95 -49.13
C VAL A 140 -24.13 -30.42 -47.79
N GLY A 141 -25.37 -30.77 -47.43
CA GLY A 141 -25.98 -30.34 -46.17
C GLY A 141 -25.33 -30.95 -44.94
N ALA A 142 -24.76 -32.15 -45.03
CA ALA A 142 -23.92 -32.74 -43.98
C ALA A 142 -22.58 -32.00 -43.87
N THR A 143 -21.98 -31.63 -44.99
CA THR A 143 -20.71 -30.87 -45.04
C THR A 143 -20.88 -29.47 -44.43
N VAL A 144 -21.95 -28.74 -44.79
CA VAL A 144 -22.28 -27.43 -44.20
C VAL A 144 -22.50 -27.52 -42.68
N ARG A 145 -23.22 -28.55 -42.21
CA ARG A 145 -23.43 -28.77 -40.76
C ARG A 145 -22.13 -29.10 -40.04
N ALA A 146 -21.34 -30.04 -40.56
CA ALA A 146 -20.04 -30.40 -40.01
C ALA A 146 -19.07 -29.22 -39.98
N MET A 147 -19.26 -28.23 -40.84
CA MET A 147 -18.46 -27.01 -40.87
C MET A 147 -18.91 -25.98 -39.85
N ARG A 148 -20.23 -25.78 -39.72
CA ARG A 148 -20.79 -24.97 -38.63
C ARG A 148 -20.36 -25.51 -37.26
N ASP A 149 -20.46 -26.82 -37.06
CA ASP A 149 -20.06 -27.47 -35.81
C ASP A 149 -18.54 -27.33 -35.56
N ALA A 150 -17.71 -27.40 -36.61
CA ALA A 150 -16.26 -27.21 -36.49
C ALA A 150 -15.88 -25.75 -36.14
N VAL A 151 -16.55 -24.77 -36.74
CA VAL A 151 -16.37 -23.34 -36.43
C VAL A 151 -16.82 -23.05 -35.00
N ASP A 152 -17.99 -23.56 -34.59
CA ASP A 152 -18.51 -23.40 -33.24
C ASP A 152 -17.60 -24.07 -32.19
N ALA A 153 -17.07 -25.27 -32.49
CA ALA A 153 -16.10 -25.95 -31.62
C ALA A 153 -14.78 -25.17 -31.49
N LYS A 154 -14.24 -24.65 -32.60
CA LYS A 154 -13.00 -23.86 -32.60
C LYS A 154 -13.18 -22.51 -31.88
N ALA A 155 -14.34 -21.87 -32.03
CA ALA A 155 -14.71 -20.68 -31.28
C ALA A 155 -14.79 -20.98 -29.77
N ALA A 156 -15.38 -22.11 -29.37
CA ALA A 156 -15.47 -22.52 -27.98
C ALA A 156 -14.10 -22.81 -27.35
N THR A 157 -13.18 -23.48 -28.07
CA THR A 157 -11.82 -23.74 -27.57
C THR A 157 -11.01 -22.46 -27.41
N LEU A 158 -11.07 -21.55 -28.39
CA LEU A 158 -10.39 -20.25 -28.30
C LEU A 158 -10.95 -19.39 -27.16
N GLN A 159 -12.27 -19.45 -26.95
CA GLN A 159 -12.90 -18.74 -25.84
C GLN A 159 -12.49 -19.32 -24.48
N ALA A 160 -12.34 -20.64 -24.37
CA ALA A 160 -11.84 -21.30 -23.16
C ALA A 160 -10.37 -20.92 -22.89
N GLU A 161 -9.49 -21.02 -23.89
CA GLU A 161 -8.09 -20.62 -23.77
C GLU A 161 -7.94 -19.14 -23.42
N ALA A 162 -8.74 -18.27 -24.03
CA ALA A 162 -8.75 -16.84 -23.71
C ALA A 162 -9.21 -16.57 -22.28
N ARG A 163 -10.20 -17.32 -21.77
CA ARG A 163 -10.64 -17.21 -20.36
C ARG A 163 -9.56 -17.65 -19.40
N ASP A 164 -8.94 -18.81 -19.62
CA ASP A 164 -7.89 -19.35 -18.75
C ASP A 164 -6.66 -18.44 -18.75
N ALA A 165 -6.26 -17.95 -19.93
CA ALA A 165 -5.16 -17.00 -20.04
C ALA A 165 -5.48 -15.66 -19.35
N THR A 166 -6.73 -15.18 -19.45
CA THR A 166 -7.16 -13.95 -18.75
C THR A 166 -7.16 -14.16 -17.24
N LEU A 167 -7.70 -15.28 -16.74
CA LEU A 167 -7.71 -15.61 -15.30
C LEU A 167 -6.29 -15.76 -14.76
N ALA A 168 -5.39 -16.42 -15.50
CA ALA A 168 -3.99 -16.56 -15.14
C ALA A 168 -3.28 -15.20 -15.05
N THR A 169 -3.47 -14.31 -16.05
CA THR A 169 -2.91 -12.95 -16.03
C THR A 169 -3.47 -12.13 -14.87
N LEU A 170 -4.78 -12.22 -14.60
CA LEU A 170 -5.42 -11.51 -13.50
C LEU A 170 -4.92 -12.02 -12.14
N ALA A 171 -4.76 -13.33 -11.99
CA ALA A 171 -4.21 -13.96 -10.79
C ALA A 171 -2.73 -13.58 -10.58
N ALA A 172 -1.91 -13.59 -11.63
CA ALA A 172 -0.52 -13.17 -11.58
C ALA A 172 -0.38 -11.69 -11.20
N PHE A 173 -1.21 -10.82 -11.79
CA PHE A 173 -1.24 -9.40 -11.43
C PHE A 173 -1.73 -9.18 -9.99
N GLY A 174 -2.78 -9.89 -9.57
CA GLY A 174 -3.28 -9.86 -8.19
C GLY A 174 -2.22 -10.29 -7.19
N ALA A 175 -1.48 -11.36 -7.48
CA ALA A 175 -0.37 -11.83 -6.66
C ALA A 175 0.77 -10.80 -6.61
N LEU A 176 1.14 -10.21 -7.75
CA LEU A 176 2.16 -9.15 -7.82
C LEU A 176 1.74 -7.92 -7.00
N MET A 177 0.49 -7.49 -7.11
CA MET A 177 -0.07 -6.40 -6.32
C MET A 177 -0.06 -6.71 -4.83
N PHE A 178 -0.46 -7.91 -4.44
CA PHE A 178 -0.45 -8.34 -3.06
C PHE A 178 0.97 -8.30 -2.46
N VAL A 179 1.97 -8.80 -3.20
CA VAL A 179 3.37 -8.75 -2.79
C VAL A 179 3.90 -7.32 -2.75
N ALA A 180 3.59 -6.48 -3.75
CA ALA A 180 4.02 -5.09 -3.79
C ALA A 180 3.44 -4.26 -2.64
N PHE A 181 2.15 -4.42 -2.34
CA PHE A 181 1.50 -3.79 -1.19
C PHE A 181 2.06 -4.30 0.13
N GLY A 182 2.20 -5.62 0.28
CA GLY A 182 2.76 -6.23 1.49
C GLY A 182 4.17 -5.74 1.77
N LEU A 183 5.05 -5.72 0.76
CA LEU A 183 6.41 -5.23 0.89
C LEU A 183 6.44 -3.72 1.20
N SER A 184 5.63 -2.92 0.52
CA SER A 184 5.51 -1.48 0.79
C SER A 184 5.05 -1.20 2.23
N ALA A 185 4.06 -1.94 2.73
CA ALA A 185 3.56 -1.83 4.09
C ALA A 185 4.62 -2.21 5.13
N VAL A 186 5.38 -3.29 4.88
CA VAL A 186 6.50 -3.70 5.74
C VAL A 186 7.58 -2.61 5.74
N VAL A 187 8.02 -2.14 4.58
CA VAL A 187 9.03 -1.09 4.48
C VAL A 187 8.58 0.19 5.17
N ALA A 188 7.34 0.65 4.95
CA ALA A 188 6.80 1.84 5.61
C ALA A 188 6.76 1.67 7.14
N THR A 189 6.36 0.48 7.62
CA THR A 189 6.29 0.19 9.06
C THR A 189 7.66 0.27 9.72
N TYR A 190 8.70 -0.31 9.12
CA TYR A 190 10.04 -0.34 9.70
C TYR A 190 10.85 0.94 9.45
N ALA A 191 10.67 1.61 8.32
CA ALA A 191 11.45 2.80 7.96
C ALA A 191 10.87 4.11 8.52
N ILE A 192 9.55 4.15 8.75
CA ILE A 192 8.80 5.35 9.14
C ILE A 192 8.10 5.15 10.49
N VAL A 193 7.12 4.24 10.56
CA VAL A 193 6.20 4.15 11.71
C VAL A 193 6.93 3.78 13.00
N ARG A 194 7.74 2.72 12.99
CA ARG A 194 8.49 2.26 14.17
C ARG A 194 9.46 3.33 14.71
N PRO A 195 10.30 3.98 13.87
CA PRO A 195 11.16 5.05 14.34
C PRO A 195 10.41 6.26 14.90
N ILE A 196 9.29 6.67 14.29
CA ILE A 196 8.46 7.76 14.83
C ILE A 196 7.97 7.38 16.22
N ARG A 197 7.40 6.19 16.39
CA ARG A 197 6.94 5.70 17.70
C ARG A 197 8.06 5.70 18.73
N ARG A 198 9.24 5.19 18.39
CA ARG A 198 10.39 5.19 19.31
C ARG A 198 10.77 6.59 19.79
N VAL A 199 10.82 7.58 18.89
CA VAL A 199 11.12 8.97 19.29
C VAL A 199 9.99 9.53 20.15
N THR A 200 8.74 9.24 19.84
CA THR A 200 7.59 9.64 20.67
C THR A 200 7.65 9.00 22.07
N ASP A 201 7.98 7.72 22.16
CA ASP A 201 8.09 7.00 23.43
C ASP A 201 9.20 7.61 24.31
N VAL A 202 10.37 7.91 23.71
CA VAL A 202 11.45 8.64 24.39
C VAL A 202 10.98 9.99 24.92
N LEU A 203 10.27 10.78 24.10
CA LEU A 203 9.77 12.09 24.54
C LEU A 203 8.77 11.97 25.71
N ASN A 204 7.92 10.94 25.70
CA ASN A 204 7.00 10.66 26.82
C ASN A 204 7.78 10.26 28.08
N ASP A 205 8.80 9.41 27.96
CA ASP A 205 9.67 9.02 29.07
C ASP A 205 10.35 10.25 29.70
N LEU A 206 10.88 11.15 28.87
CA LEU A 206 11.48 12.40 29.34
C LEU A 206 10.47 13.30 30.05
N ALA A 207 9.23 13.38 29.53
CA ALA A 207 8.16 14.15 30.15
C ALA A 207 7.74 13.59 31.53
N GLU A 208 7.87 12.28 31.73
CA GLU A 208 7.64 11.60 33.01
C GLU A 208 8.88 11.63 33.94
N GLY A 209 9.94 12.33 33.56
CA GLY A 209 11.16 12.47 34.36
C GLY A 209 12.13 11.30 34.28
N ARG A 210 11.91 10.33 33.36
CA ARG A 210 12.83 9.23 33.11
C ARG A 210 13.98 9.67 32.21
N LEU A 211 15.01 10.27 32.80
CA LEU A 211 16.15 10.82 32.05
C LEU A 211 17.21 9.78 31.63
N GLY A 212 17.11 8.55 32.14
CA GLY A 212 18.07 7.47 31.86
C GLY A 212 17.85 6.74 30.52
N VAL A 213 16.87 7.15 29.72
CA VAL A 213 16.50 6.45 28.47
C VAL A 213 17.51 6.67 27.35
N ASP A 214 17.73 5.65 26.52
CA ASP A 214 18.62 5.74 25.34
C ASP A 214 17.87 6.30 24.13
N VAL A 215 18.45 7.33 23.50
CA VAL A 215 17.87 7.95 22.31
C VAL A 215 18.47 7.35 21.04
N GLY A 216 17.86 6.26 20.59
CA GLY A 216 18.26 5.59 19.36
C GLY A 216 17.99 6.38 18.08
N GLY A 217 18.83 6.22 17.06
CA GLY A 217 18.59 6.72 15.70
C GLY A 217 19.21 8.07 15.36
N THR A 218 20.02 8.66 16.24
CA THR A 218 20.73 9.95 16.04
C THR A 218 21.68 9.96 14.83
N ALA A 219 22.21 8.79 14.44
CA ALA A 219 23.09 8.62 13.28
C ALA A 219 22.36 8.73 11.91
N ARG A 220 21.02 8.72 11.88
CA ARG A 220 20.27 8.84 10.63
C ARG A 220 20.43 10.24 10.04
N ARG A 221 20.52 10.31 8.71
CA ARG A 221 20.71 11.56 7.95
C ARG A 221 19.42 12.17 7.41
N ASP A 222 18.27 11.62 7.78
CA ASP A 222 16.95 12.10 7.38
C ASP A 222 16.26 12.93 8.49
N GLU A 223 15.02 13.35 8.24
CA GLU A 223 14.21 14.14 9.18
C GLU A 223 13.96 13.38 10.49
N LEU A 224 13.85 12.05 10.44
CA LEU A 224 13.68 11.22 11.63
C LEU A 224 14.95 11.19 12.49
N GLY A 225 16.12 11.19 11.86
CA GLY A 225 17.39 11.41 12.55
C GLY A 225 17.52 12.80 13.17
N ALA A 226 17.00 13.84 12.51
CA ALA A 226 16.96 15.18 13.07
C ALA A 226 16.08 15.23 14.32
N MET A 227 14.89 14.60 14.30
CA MET A 227 14.04 14.48 15.48
C MET A 227 14.72 13.73 16.64
N ALA A 228 15.42 12.62 16.34
CA ALA A 228 16.16 11.88 17.36
C ALA A 228 17.27 12.72 18.01
N ARG A 229 18.03 13.51 17.21
CA ARG A 229 19.04 14.43 17.76
C ARG A 229 18.42 15.53 18.64
N SER A 230 17.25 16.05 18.27
CA SER A 230 16.53 17.02 19.10
C SER A 230 16.05 16.40 20.42
N ALA A 231 15.58 15.15 20.39
CA ALA A 231 15.19 14.43 21.61
C ALA A 231 16.40 14.17 22.53
N GLU A 232 17.57 13.82 21.96
CA GLU A 232 18.80 13.66 22.76
C GLU A 232 19.25 14.98 23.38
N PHE A 233 19.18 16.09 22.64
CA PHE A 233 19.44 17.42 23.19
C PHE A 233 18.51 17.75 24.37
N LEU A 234 17.21 17.46 24.23
CA LEU A 234 16.23 17.69 25.31
C LEU A 234 16.54 16.84 26.53
N ARG A 235 16.90 15.56 26.35
CA ARG A 235 17.31 14.67 27.43
C ARG A 235 18.49 15.25 28.21
N THR A 236 19.55 15.66 27.51
CA THR A 236 20.74 16.26 28.15
C THR A 236 20.39 17.55 28.88
N ALA A 237 19.60 18.42 28.28
CA ALA A 237 19.16 19.66 28.92
C ALA A 237 18.34 19.41 30.20
N LEU A 238 17.49 18.37 30.23
CA LEU A 238 16.74 17.98 31.41
C LEU A 238 17.63 17.37 32.51
N GLN A 239 18.64 16.58 32.13
CA GLN A 239 19.64 16.04 33.07
C GLN A 239 20.43 17.17 33.73
N ASP A 240 20.93 18.11 32.93
CA ASP A 240 21.68 19.27 33.41
C ASP A 240 20.79 20.11 34.35
N ALA A 241 19.53 20.34 33.99
CA ALA A 241 18.60 21.07 34.84
C ALA A 241 18.35 20.38 36.19
N GLU A 242 18.26 19.04 36.22
CA GLU A 242 18.10 18.31 37.47
C GLU A 242 19.36 18.37 38.34
N THR A 243 20.55 18.28 37.74
CA THR A 243 21.80 18.49 38.49
C THR A 243 21.90 19.90 39.07
N MET A 244 21.51 20.93 38.31
CA MET A 244 21.50 22.31 38.79
C MET A 244 20.51 22.51 39.95
N ARG A 245 19.34 21.86 39.91
CA ARG A 245 18.37 21.89 41.01
C ARG A 245 18.88 21.17 42.26
N ALA A 246 19.59 20.05 42.10
CA ALA A 246 20.20 19.34 43.22
C ALA A 246 21.29 20.20 43.89
N ASP A 247 22.16 20.82 43.09
CA ASP A 247 23.20 21.71 43.59
C ASP A 247 22.62 22.96 44.29
N ALA A 248 21.56 23.54 43.73
CA ALA A 248 20.87 24.68 44.35
C ALA A 248 20.29 24.31 45.73
N ARG A 249 19.63 23.15 45.84
CA ARG A 249 19.10 22.64 47.11
C ARG A 249 20.21 22.39 48.14
N ALA A 250 21.32 21.77 47.74
CA ALA A 250 22.46 21.55 48.62
C ALA A 250 23.06 22.87 49.15
N ARG A 251 23.17 23.90 48.30
CA ARG A 251 23.64 25.23 48.70
C ARG A 251 22.66 25.94 49.64
N GLU A 252 21.36 25.82 49.42
CA GLU A 252 20.34 26.36 50.31
C GLU A 252 20.40 25.70 51.70
N GLU A 253 20.56 24.38 51.76
CA GLU A 253 20.73 23.65 53.01
C GLU A 253 22.01 24.06 53.75
N GLU A 254 23.13 24.19 53.05
CA GLU A 254 24.40 24.67 53.63
C GLU A 254 24.26 26.09 54.18
N ASN A 255 23.65 27.00 53.41
CA ASN A 255 23.42 28.38 53.85
C ASN A 255 22.48 28.44 55.06
N ALA A 256 21.43 27.62 55.09
CA ALA A 256 20.51 27.54 56.22
C ALA A 256 21.18 26.97 57.48
N ALA A 257 22.13 26.04 57.34
CA ALA A 257 22.93 25.53 58.44
C ALA A 257 23.92 26.58 58.96
N ARG A 258 24.61 27.30 58.05
CA ARG A 258 25.50 28.42 58.40
C ARG A 258 24.76 29.52 59.15
N MET A 259 23.61 29.98 58.63
CA MET A 259 22.78 31.00 59.29
C MET A 259 22.31 30.56 60.69
N ARG A 260 21.99 29.28 60.89
CA ARG A 260 21.64 28.74 62.21
C ARG A 260 22.83 28.82 63.16
N SER A 261 23.99 28.34 62.73
CA SER A 261 25.24 28.41 63.51
C SER A 261 25.60 29.84 63.89
N ASP A 262 25.50 30.78 62.95
CA ASP A 262 25.81 32.19 63.20
C ASP A 262 24.85 32.81 64.22
N ARG A 263 23.55 32.53 64.11
CA ARG A 263 22.53 33.02 65.06
C ARG A 263 22.77 32.48 66.46
N GLU A 264 23.12 31.20 66.60
CA GLU A 264 23.48 30.62 67.89
C GLU A 264 24.76 31.23 68.48
N ALA A 265 25.77 31.52 67.64
CA ALA A 265 26.99 32.18 68.08
C ALA A 265 26.71 33.59 68.61
N ILE A 266 25.88 34.36 67.89
CA ILE A 266 25.43 35.70 68.33
C ILE A 266 24.65 35.61 69.64
N ALA A 267 23.74 34.64 69.79
CA ALA A 267 22.97 34.46 71.01
C ALA A 267 23.87 34.11 72.21
N ARG A 268 24.85 33.22 72.04
CA ARG A 268 25.84 32.87 73.07
C ARG A 268 26.71 34.07 73.46
N ASP A 269 27.19 34.85 72.50
CA ASP A 269 27.96 36.07 72.78
C ASP A 269 27.11 37.10 73.54
N PHE A 270 25.86 37.29 73.15
CA PHE A 270 24.92 38.16 73.86
C PHE A 270 24.69 37.72 75.31
N GLU A 271 24.43 36.42 75.53
CA GLU A 271 24.23 35.83 76.85
C GLU A 271 25.47 36.04 77.74
N ASN A 272 26.67 35.77 77.21
CA ASN A 272 27.93 35.98 77.92
C ASN A 272 28.13 37.45 78.31
N ARG A 273 27.87 38.39 77.40
CA ARG A 273 28.01 39.83 77.67
C ARG A 273 26.99 40.33 78.69
N MET A 274 25.74 39.88 78.59
CA MET A 274 24.70 40.25 79.57
C MET A 274 24.98 39.63 80.94
N GLY A 275 25.49 38.39 80.99
CA GLY A 275 25.95 37.76 82.23
C GLY A 275 27.10 38.54 82.89
N ALA A 276 28.09 38.95 82.10
CA ALA A 276 29.19 39.79 82.60
C ALA A 276 28.70 41.16 83.11
N LEU A 277 27.78 41.81 82.39
CA LEU A 277 27.18 43.08 82.78
C LEU A 277 26.37 42.96 84.07
N ALA A 278 25.53 41.92 84.19
CA ALA A 278 24.74 41.66 85.38
C ALA A 278 25.63 41.38 86.60
N ASN A 279 26.72 40.62 86.42
CA ASN A 279 27.68 40.35 87.49
C ASN A 279 28.41 41.63 87.95
N ALA A 280 28.85 42.46 86.98
CA ALA A 280 29.46 43.76 87.29
C ALA A 280 28.48 44.70 88.00
N PHE A 281 27.21 44.72 87.59
CA PHE A 281 26.16 45.52 88.22
C PHE A 281 25.84 45.05 89.64
N ALA A 282 25.76 43.73 89.87
CA ALA A 282 25.58 43.15 91.20
C ALA A 282 26.76 43.49 92.13
N HIS A 283 27.99 43.43 91.61
CA HIS A 283 29.19 43.80 92.36
C HIS A 283 29.16 45.28 92.78
N SER A 284 28.93 46.20 91.83
CA SER A 284 28.86 47.64 92.13
C SER A 284 27.72 47.99 93.09
N SER A 285 26.55 47.35 92.95
CA SER A 285 25.43 47.53 93.90
C SER A 285 25.77 47.02 95.30
N GLY A 286 26.54 45.94 95.40
CA GLY A 286 27.09 45.42 96.66
C GLY A 286 28.02 46.43 97.32
N GLU A 287 28.97 47.00 96.58
CA GLU A 287 29.87 48.05 97.08
C GLU A 287 29.10 49.28 97.58
N VAL A 288 28.07 49.73 96.85
CA VAL A 288 27.20 50.84 97.28
C VAL A 288 26.43 50.49 98.55
N SER A 289 25.90 49.27 98.67
CA SER A 289 25.21 48.78 99.87
C SER A 289 26.14 48.75 101.09
N ASP A 290 27.38 48.30 100.89
CA ASP A 290 28.38 48.23 101.96
C ASP A 290 28.85 49.64 102.38
N ALA A 291 29.07 50.54 101.41
CA ALA A 291 29.37 51.95 101.69
C ALA A 291 28.24 52.63 102.46
N ALA A 292 26.98 52.41 102.07
CA ALA A 292 25.81 52.94 102.77
C ALA A 292 25.68 52.38 104.20
N ARG A 293 25.95 51.08 104.41
CA ARG A 293 26.00 50.46 105.75
C ARG A 293 27.10 51.05 106.61
N SER A 294 28.29 51.26 106.04
CA SER A 294 29.41 51.90 106.74
C SER A 294 29.11 53.36 107.11
N LEU A 295 28.48 54.11 106.21
CA LEU A 295 28.05 55.49 106.46
C LEU A 295 26.98 55.55 107.56
N SER A 296 26.00 54.65 107.51
CA SER A 296 24.97 54.53 108.56
C SER A 296 25.59 54.20 109.91
N ALA A 297 26.55 53.26 109.97
CA ALA A 297 27.26 52.92 111.20
C ALA A 297 28.07 54.10 111.73
N SER A 298 28.75 54.85 110.86
CA SER A 298 29.51 56.05 111.23
C SER A 298 28.61 57.17 111.74
N ALA A 299 27.45 57.37 111.11
CA ALA A 299 26.44 58.34 111.55
C ALA A 299 25.85 57.96 112.93
N ASP A 300 25.57 56.66 113.15
CA ASP A 300 25.08 56.14 114.43
C ASP A 300 26.12 56.33 115.54
N GLU A 301 27.40 56.05 115.26
CA GLU A 301 28.51 56.30 116.18
C GLU A 301 28.68 57.79 116.48
N THR A 302 28.64 58.65 115.46
CA THR A 302 28.69 60.11 115.64
C THR A 302 27.52 60.60 116.49
N SER A 303 26.33 60.02 116.31
CA SER A 303 25.15 60.32 117.13
C SER A 303 25.35 59.94 118.60
N ARG A 304 25.91 58.74 118.88
CA ARG A 304 26.25 58.33 120.24
C ARG A 304 27.28 59.25 120.89
N GLN A 305 28.33 59.65 120.15
CA GLN A 305 29.35 60.57 120.66
C GLN A 305 28.77 61.95 120.95
N ALA A 306 27.90 62.48 120.09
CA ALA A 306 27.21 63.75 120.33
C ALA A 306 26.29 63.68 121.57
N GLN A 307 25.60 62.55 121.80
CA GLN A 307 24.82 62.32 123.02
C GLN A 307 25.68 62.23 124.28
N ALA A 308 26.86 61.61 124.20
CA ALA A 308 27.80 61.54 125.32
C ALA A 308 28.34 62.92 125.73
N VAL A 309 28.64 63.80 124.76
CA VAL A 309 29.07 65.19 125.02
C VAL A 309 27.92 66.06 125.54
N SER A 310 26.67 65.78 125.14
CA SER A 310 25.49 66.52 125.62
C SER A 310 25.03 66.10 127.02
N GLY A 311 25.53 64.97 127.55
CA GLY A 311 25.22 64.45 128.88
C GLY A 311 26.28 64.75 129.96
N ALA A 312 27.32 65.52 129.62
CA ALA A 312 28.37 66.02 130.51
C ALA A 312 28.15 67.49 130.85
#